data_AF-A0A6M4WNF9-F1
#
_entry.id   AF-A0A6M4WNF9-F1
#
_cell.length_a   1.000
_cell.length_b   1.000
_cell.length_c   1.000
_cell.angle_alpha   90.00
_cell.angle_beta   90.00
_cell.angle_gamma   90.00
#
_symmetry.space_group_name_H-M   'P 1'
#
loop_
_entity.id
_entity.type
_entity.pdbx_description
1 polymer ?
#
loop_
_entity_poly.entity_id
_entity_poly.type
_entity_poly.pdbx_seq_one_letter_code
_entity_poly.pdbx_strand_id
1 'polypeptide(L)'
;MARDSNVHPAPTPDYRPLLELSESGLLWLINRTVFHPRGLALALYQDGQVAHGWTLIGAGGDEPFTFPESTDLDGFKRAEKTLRAALNSTQTCSSEA
;
A
#
# COMPACT_ATOMS: atom_id res chain seq x y z
N MET A 1 -15.56 -26.23 -2.08
CA MET A 1 -14.46 -25.83 -2.98
C MET A 1 -13.36 -25.23 -2.12
N ALA A 2 -12.24 -25.93 -1.99
CA ALA A 2 -11.09 -25.43 -1.25
C ALA A 2 -10.55 -24.21 -2.01
N ARG A 3 -10.41 -23.06 -1.34
CA ARG A 3 -9.66 -21.94 -1.90
C ARG A 3 -8.23 -22.44 -2.05
N ASP A 4 -7.73 -22.40 -3.28
CA ASP A 4 -6.31 -22.62 -3.56
C ASP A 4 -5.52 -21.79 -2.55
N SER A 5 -4.79 -22.49 -1.69
CA SER A 5 -3.77 -21.86 -0.87
C SER A 5 -2.75 -21.35 -1.86
N ASN A 6 -2.84 -20.05 -2.20
CA ASN A 6 -1.86 -19.34 -3.01
C ASN A 6 -0.54 -19.27 -2.22
N VAL A 7 0.10 -20.43 -2.05
CA VAL A 7 1.48 -20.57 -1.62
C VAL A 7 2.30 -20.33 -2.87
N HIS A 8 2.40 -19.07 -3.28
CA HIS A 8 3.42 -18.69 -4.24
C HIS A 8 4.78 -18.84 -3.55
N PRO A 9 5.71 -19.64 -4.08
CA PRO A 9 7.08 -19.64 -3.58
C PRO A 9 7.60 -18.19 -3.64
N ALA A 10 8.14 -17.71 -2.52
CA ALA A 10 8.59 -16.33 -2.40
C ALA A 10 9.74 -16.08 -3.40
N PRO A 11 9.61 -15.15 -4.35
CA PRO A 11 10.69 -14.86 -5.30
C PRO A 11 11.78 -14.05 -4.62
N THR A 12 12.90 -14.66 -4.21
CA THR A 12 14.05 -13.91 -3.69
C THR A 12 14.96 -13.38 -4.82
N PRO A 13 15.41 -12.09 -4.78
CA PRO A 13 14.95 -11.00 -3.91
C PRO A 13 14.68 -9.66 -4.63
N ASP A 14 13.50 -9.07 -4.38
CA ASP A 14 13.29 -7.62 -4.10
C ASP A 14 11.81 -7.34 -3.75
N TYR A 15 11.28 -8.04 -2.73
CA TYR A 15 9.92 -7.78 -2.25
C TYR A 15 9.94 -7.21 -0.84
N ARG A 16 9.08 -6.22 -0.59
CA ARG A 16 8.84 -5.64 0.73
C ARG A 16 7.65 -6.33 1.41
N PRO A 17 7.67 -6.52 2.74
CA PRO A 17 6.52 -6.98 3.51
C PRO A 17 5.24 -6.19 3.20
N LEU A 18 4.09 -6.87 3.22
CA LEU A 18 2.81 -6.24 2.90
C LEU A 18 2.46 -5.10 3.88
N LEU A 19 2.87 -5.23 5.15
CA LEU A 19 2.67 -4.18 6.15
C LEU A 19 3.41 -2.88 5.79
N GLU A 20 4.56 -2.99 5.09
CA GLU A 20 5.29 -1.81 4.63
C GLU A 20 4.49 -0.99 3.61
N LEU A 21 3.41 -1.51 3.00
CA LEU A 21 2.52 -0.66 2.20
C LEU A 21 1.88 0.46 3.03
N SER A 22 1.48 0.19 4.27
CA SER A 22 0.97 1.21 5.19
C SER A 22 2.09 2.18 5.61
N GLU A 23 3.22 1.63 6.03
CA GLU A 23 4.33 2.41 6.59
C GLU A 23 5.02 3.30 5.55
N SER A 24 5.13 2.82 4.31
CA SER A 24 5.69 3.57 3.19
C SER A 24 4.75 4.67 2.65
N GLY A 25 3.50 4.71 3.09
CA GLY A 25 2.47 5.60 2.56
C GLY A 25 1.87 5.15 1.22
N LEU A 26 2.32 4.03 0.65
CA LEU A 26 1.78 3.55 -0.64
C LEU A 26 0.33 3.07 -0.53
N LEU A 27 -0.07 2.47 0.59
CA LEU A 27 -1.47 2.12 0.82
C LEU A 27 -2.36 3.35 0.89
N TRP A 28 -1.88 4.43 1.52
CA TRP A 28 -2.57 5.71 1.52
C TRP A 28 -2.73 6.24 0.10
N LEU A 29 -1.67 6.22 -0.72
CA LEU A 29 -1.72 6.71 -2.10
C LEU A 29 -2.71 5.92 -2.96
N ILE A 30 -2.69 4.59 -2.86
CA ILE A 30 -3.63 3.69 -3.54
C ILE A 30 -5.07 4.01 -3.13
N ASN A 31 -5.32 4.14 -1.82
CA ASN A 31 -6.64 4.48 -1.32
C ASN A 31 -7.12 5.85 -1.78
N ARG A 32 -6.27 6.87 -1.65
CA ARG A 32 -6.59 8.26 -2.00
C ARG A 32 -6.93 8.44 -3.48
N THR A 33 -6.25 7.71 -4.37
CA THR A 33 -6.35 7.88 -5.82
C THR A 33 -7.31 6.91 -6.48
N VAL A 34 -7.35 5.66 -6.03
CA VAL A 34 -8.12 4.59 -6.69
C VAL A 34 -9.43 4.33 -5.96
N PHE A 35 -9.40 4.09 -4.64
CA PHE A 35 -10.56 3.52 -3.96
C PHE A 35 -11.50 4.58 -3.37
N HIS A 36 -10.97 5.60 -2.70
CA HIS A 36 -11.78 6.61 -2.02
C HIS A 36 -12.74 7.36 -2.98
N PRO A 37 -12.34 7.76 -4.21
CA PRO A 37 -13.25 8.38 -5.16
C PRO A 37 -14.41 7.48 -5.61
N ARG A 38 -14.35 6.18 -5.32
CA ARG A 38 -15.36 5.17 -5.67
C ARG A 38 -16.16 4.68 -4.45
N GLY A 39 -16.03 5.36 -3.30
CA GLY A 39 -16.69 4.94 -2.06
C GLY A 39 -16.13 3.63 -1.48
N LEU A 40 -14.88 3.28 -1.82
CA LEU A 40 -14.19 2.07 -1.36
C LEU A 40 -12.93 2.43 -0.58
N ALA A 41 -12.48 1.53 0.29
CA ALA A 41 -11.18 1.56 0.93
C ALA A 41 -10.57 0.16 0.96
N LEU A 42 -9.30 0.06 0.58
CA LEU A 42 -8.46 -1.12 0.74
C LEU A 42 -7.85 -1.11 2.15
N ALA A 43 -8.15 -2.15 2.92
CA ALA A 43 -7.62 -2.37 4.25
C ALA A 43 -6.79 -3.64 4.31
N LEU A 44 -5.73 -3.65 5.13
CA LEU A 44 -4.96 -4.83 5.45
C LEU A 44 -5.56 -5.53 6.67
N TYR A 45 -5.74 -6.85 6.58
CA TYR A 45 -6.04 -7.68 7.75
C TYR A 45 -4.72 -8.01 8.44
N GLN A 46 -4.58 -7.54 9.68
CA GLN A 46 -3.36 -7.67 10.47
C GLN A 46 -3.63 -8.39 11.79
N ASP A 47 -2.66 -9.19 12.22
CA ASP A 47 -2.56 -9.71 13.58
C ASP A 47 -1.16 -9.35 14.12
N GLY A 48 -1.12 -8.52 15.16
CA GLY A 48 0.13 -7.93 15.66
C GLY A 48 0.88 -7.10 14.61
N GLN A 49 2.07 -7.56 14.21
CA GLN A 49 2.93 -6.92 13.20
C GLN A 49 2.95 -7.70 11.88
N VAL A 50 1.99 -8.60 11.70
CA VAL A 50 1.91 -9.45 10.51
C VAL A 50 0.63 -9.13 9.76
N ALA A 51 0.79 -8.73 8.49
CA ALA A 51 -0.33 -8.59 7.57
C ALA A 51 -0.64 -9.97 6.95
N HIS A 52 -1.82 -10.50 7.22
CA HIS A 52 -2.28 -11.82 6.75
C HIS A 52 -3.08 -11.75 5.45
N GLY A 53 -3.60 -10.57 5.09
CA GLY A 53 -4.38 -10.40 3.88
C GLY A 53 -4.91 -8.98 3.71
N TRP A 54 -5.90 -8.83 2.84
CA TRP A 54 -6.55 -7.55 2.57
C TRP A 54 -8.05 -7.73 2.33
N THR A 55 -8.80 -6.64 2.48
CA THR A 55 -10.23 -6.58 2.20
C THR A 55 -10.62 -5.21 1.65
N LEU A 56 -11.74 -5.15 0.93
CA LEU A 56 -12.36 -3.89 0.54
C LEU A 56 -13.49 -3.55 1.50
N ILE A 57 -13.51 -2.30 1.95
CA ILE A 57 -14.53 -1.73 2.82
C ILE A 57 -15.31 -0.71 2.00
N GLY A 58 -16.64 -0.78 2.02
CA GLY A 58 -17.51 0.23 1.43
C GLY A 58 -17.81 1.34 2.42
N ALA A 59 -17.83 2.58 1.95
CA ALA A 59 -18.37 3.69 2.73
C ALA A 59 -19.88 3.48 2.79
N GLY A 60 -20.43 3.10 3.94
CA GLY A 60 -21.87 2.94 4.06
C GLY A 60 -22.56 4.28 3.75
N GLY A 61 -23.42 4.31 2.74
CA GLY A 61 -24.04 5.55 2.23
C GLY A 61 -23.35 6.11 0.99
N ASP A 62 -23.69 7.35 0.62
CA ASP A 62 -23.20 8.03 -0.60
C ASP A 62 -21.95 8.91 -0.34
N GLU A 63 -21.36 8.84 0.86
CA GLU A 63 -20.23 9.69 1.24
C GLU A 63 -18.87 9.02 0.94
N PRO A 64 -17.97 9.67 0.18
CA PRO A 64 -16.63 9.15 -0.06
C PRO A 64 -15.79 9.01 1.22
N PHE A 65 -14.90 8.03 1.28
CA PHE A 65 -13.89 7.97 2.33
C PHE A 65 -12.98 9.21 2.27
N THR A 66 -12.80 9.87 3.42
CA THR A 66 -11.85 10.96 3.59
C THR A 66 -10.87 10.62 4.71
N PHE A 67 -9.63 11.08 4.59
CA PHE A 67 -8.68 11.02 5.68
C PHE A 67 -8.74 12.32 6.49
N PRO A 68 -8.50 12.27 7.81
CA PRO A 68 -8.18 13.47 8.57
C PRO A 68 -6.98 14.20 7.93
N GLU A 69 -6.97 15.53 7.96
CA GLU A 69 -5.94 16.35 7.31
C GLU A 69 -4.51 15.94 7.69
N SER A 70 -4.27 15.67 8.99
CA SER A 70 -2.97 15.19 9.48
C SER A 70 -2.56 13.85 8.86
N THR A 71 -3.52 12.93 8.71
CA THR A 71 -3.29 11.62 8.08
C THR A 71 -3.03 11.76 6.59
N ASP A 72 -3.70 12.70 5.92
CA ASP A 72 -3.50 12.96 4.49
C ASP A 72 -2.10 13.56 4.23
N LEU A 73 -1.68 14.54 5.04
CA LEU A 73 -0.35 15.14 4.96
C LEU A 73 0.77 14.13 5.23
N ASP A 74 0.64 13.32 6.28
CA ASP A 74 1.67 12.33 6.63
C ASP A 74 1.70 11.18 5.62
N GLY A 75 0.53 10.75 5.13
CA GLY A 75 0.41 9.80 4.03
C GLY A 75 1.13 10.26 2.78
N PHE A 76 0.89 11.51 2.36
CA PHE A 76 1.54 12.14 1.22
C PHE A 76 3.07 12.17 1.38
N LYS A 77 3.59 12.67 2.51
CA LYS A 77 5.03 12.77 2.77
C LYS A 77 5.73 11.41 2.70
N ARG A 78 5.12 10.37 3.29
CA ARG A 78 5.69 9.01 3.28
C ARG A 78 5.68 8.42 1.87
N ALA A 79 4.57 8.55 1.16
CA ALA A 79 4.44 8.07 -0.21
C ALA A 79 5.46 8.75 -1.14
N GLU A 80 5.56 10.08 -1.07
CA GLU A 80 6.53 10.85 -1.86
C GLU A 80 7.97 10.43 -1.57
N LYS A 81 8.34 10.29 -0.28
CA LYS A 81 9.67 9.81 0.11
C LYS A 81 9.97 8.43 -0.49
N THR A 82 9.02 7.52 -0.42
CA THR A 82 9.16 6.16 -0.96
C THR A 82 9.34 6.16 -2.47
N LEU A 83 8.53 6.94 -3.20
CA LEU A 83 8.62 7.04 -4.66
C LEU A 83 9.96 7.66 -5.10
N ARG A 84 10.40 8.74 -4.44
CA ARG A 84 11.71 9.36 -4.71
C ARG A 84 12.87 8.39 -4.46
N ALA A 85 12.83 7.63 -3.38
CA ALA A 85 13.85 6.64 -3.08
C ALA A 85 13.94 5.58 -4.19
N ALA A 86 12.80 5.05 -4.66
CA ALA A 86 12.76 4.06 -5.74
C ALA A 86 13.34 4.60 -7.07
N LEU A 87 13.00 5.84 -7.42
CA LEU A 87 13.54 6.50 -8.61
C LEU A 87 15.06 6.68 -8.54
N ASN A 88 15.57 7.10 -7.37
CA ASN A 88 17.00 7.31 -7.18
C ASN A 88 17.79 6.00 -7.15
N SER A 89 17.26 4.94 -6.53
CA SER A 89 17.91 3.62 -6.49
C SER A 89 18.08 2.99 -7.86
N THR A 90 17.18 3.30 -8.81
CA THR A 90 17.27 2.84 -10.19
C THR A 90 18.40 3.54 -10.96
N GLN A 91 18.74 4.77 -10.57
CA GLN A 91 19.74 5.59 -11.25
C GLN A 91 21.18 5.18 -10.90
N THR A 92 21.43 4.66 -9.68
CA THR A 92 22.76 4.23 -9.24
C THR A 92 23.23 2.93 -9.87
N CYS A 93 22.32 2.05 -10.31
CA CYS A 93 22.67 0.76 -10.94
C CYS A 93 23.05 0.90 -12.42
N SER A 94 22.79 2.05 -13.05
CA SER A 94 23.07 2.29 -14.48
C SER A 94 24.45 2.94 -14.76
N SER A 95 25.32 3.09 -13.74
CA SER A 95 26.61 3.79 -13.87
C SER A 95 27.84 2.85 -13.90
N GLU A 96 27.66 1.54 -13.91
CA GLU A 96 28.73 0.56 -14.10
C GLU A 96 28.45 -0.26 -15.37
N ALA A 97 28.64 0.36 -16.54
CA ALA A 97 28.69 -0.31 -17.85
C ALA A 97 29.72 0.38 -18.75
#